data_AF-A0A5B8EDS3-F1
#
_entry.id   AF-A0A5B8EDS3-F1
#
_cell.length_a   1.000
_cell.length_b   1.000
_cell.length_c   1.000
_cell.angle_alpha   90.00
_cell.angle_beta   90.00
_cell.angle_gamma   90.00
#
_symmetry.space_group_name_H-M   'P 1'
#
loop_
_entity.id
_entity.type
_entity.pdbx_description
1 polymer ?
#
loop_
_entity_poly.entity_id
_entity_poly.type
_entity_poly.pdbx_seq_one_letter_code
_entity_poly.pdbx_strand_id
1 'polypeptide(L)'
;MPKLTVKPSLQAYAETRAQEVVNKFSHIRPNGKRTAYEENIGLNSVQVSTTPKEAAKALLDEFIYHDQASNWAHRKSLLSKANKTIGVGFAFEAKPGMATQGNKYPDYLGDRIAVDLQTH
;
A
#
# COMPACT_ATOMS: atom_id res chain seq x y z
N MET A 1 -10.19 17.83 -3.86
CA MET A 1 -9.65 16.88 -2.86
C MET A 1 -9.14 17.66 -1.66
N PRO A 2 -9.29 17.17 -0.42
CA PRO A 2 -8.61 17.78 0.73
C PRO A 2 -7.09 17.72 0.52
N LYS A 3 -6.38 18.79 0.88
CA LYS A 3 -4.91 18.80 0.87
C LYS A 3 -4.43 18.03 2.09
N LEU A 4 -3.82 16.86 1.88
CA LEU A 4 -3.17 16.09 2.93
C LEU A 4 -1.75 16.58 3.13
N THR A 5 -1.29 16.62 4.38
CA THR A 5 0.09 16.95 4.74
C THR A 5 0.85 15.69 5.10
N VAL A 6 2.04 15.52 4.54
CA VAL A 6 2.92 14.40 4.93
C VAL A 6 3.45 14.68 6.34
N LYS A 7 3.19 13.75 7.27
CA LYS A 7 3.66 13.85 8.67
C LYS A 7 4.82 12.87 8.86
N PRO A 8 6.04 13.32 9.22
CA PRO A 8 7.22 12.46 9.25
C PRO A 8 7.06 11.18 10.09
N SER A 9 6.40 11.26 11.25
CA SER A 9 6.15 10.07 12.08
C SER A 9 5.19 9.08 11.44
N LEU A 10 4.19 9.57 10.71
CA LEU A 10 3.23 8.74 9.99
C LEU A 10 3.85 8.14 8.73
N GLN A 11 4.72 8.90 8.07
CA GLN A 11 5.52 8.41 6.94
C GLN A 11 6.42 7.24 7.35
N ALA A 12 7.21 7.40 8.43
CA ALA A 12 8.05 6.32 8.94
C ALA A 12 7.25 5.09 9.41
N TYR A 13 6.05 5.32 9.97
CA TYR A 13 5.12 4.24 10.30
C TYR A 13 4.68 3.49 9.06
N ALA A 14 4.23 4.20 8.03
CA ALA A 14 3.73 3.60 6.79
C ALA A 14 4.85 2.82 6.07
N GLU A 15 6.09 3.31 6.06
CA GLU A 15 7.26 2.59 5.54
C GLU A 15 7.49 1.26 6.26
N THR A 16 7.46 1.27 7.60
CA THR A 16 7.51 0.04 8.41
C THR A 16 6.36 -0.89 8.03
N ARG A 17 5.17 -0.30 7.85
CA ARG A 17 3.96 -1.06 7.55
C ARG A 17 4.03 -1.74 6.20
N ALA A 18 4.55 -1.09 5.17
CA ALA A 18 4.75 -1.70 3.86
C ALA A 18 5.66 -2.94 3.94
N GLN A 19 6.72 -2.90 4.75
CA GLN A 19 7.59 -4.06 5.00
C GLN A 19 6.87 -5.19 5.74
N GLU A 20 6.05 -4.87 6.73
CA GLU A 20 5.21 -5.87 7.40
C GLU A 20 4.22 -6.53 6.42
N VAL A 21 3.65 -5.75 5.50
CA VAL A 21 2.70 -6.21 4.47
C VAL A 21 3.38 -7.07 3.39
N VAL A 22 4.66 -6.80 3.07
CA VAL A 22 5.48 -7.69 2.23
C VAL A 22 5.59 -9.07 2.86
N ASN A 23 5.89 -9.14 4.16
CA ASN A 23 6.03 -10.41 4.87
C ASN A 23 4.69 -11.14 5.01
N LYS A 24 3.60 -10.41 5.24
CA LYS A 24 2.24 -10.97 5.32
C LYS A 24 1.21 -9.91 4.95
N PHE A 25 0.51 -10.13 3.84
CA PHE A 25 -0.58 -9.27 3.41
C PHE A 25 -1.80 -9.41 4.34
N SER A 26 -1.91 -8.51 5.31
CA SER A 26 -2.97 -8.53 6.33
C SER A 26 -3.08 -7.19 7.02
N HIS A 27 -4.29 -6.75 7.37
CA HIS A 27 -4.52 -5.60 8.28
C HIS A 27 -4.16 -5.88 9.76
N ILE A 28 -3.87 -7.14 10.11
CA ILE A 28 -3.34 -7.49 11.43
C ILE A 28 -1.82 -7.46 11.34
N ARG A 29 -1.20 -6.62 12.15
CA ARG A 29 0.24 -6.47 12.23
C ARG A 29 0.89 -7.70 12.87
N PRO A 30 2.21 -7.90 12.74
CA PRO A 30 2.92 -9.04 13.35
C PRO A 30 2.75 -9.16 14.86
N ASN A 31 2.48 -8.04 15.55
CA ASN A 31 2.20 -8.01 16.98
C ASN A 31 0.75 -8.39 17.36
N GLY A 32 -0.07 -8.82 16.40
CA GLY A 32 -1.46 -9.24 16.61
C GLY A 32 -2.48 -8.10 16.69
N LYS A 33 -2.07 -6.83 16.56
CA LYS A 33 -2.97 -5.67 16.63
C LYS A 33 -3.22 -5.08 15.24
N ARG A 34 -4.36 -4.38 15.09
CA ARG A 34 -4.59 -3.46 13.96
C ARG A 34 -3.80 -2.17 14.15
N THR A 35 -3.63 -1.42 13.06
CA THR A 35 -3.20 -0.02 13.15
C THR A 35 -4.19 0.82 13.96
N ALA A 36 -3.70 1.95 14.50
CA ALA A 36 -4.55 2.98 15.10
C ALA A 36 -4.98 4.05 14.07
N TYR A 37 -4.45 3.96 12.86
CA TYR A 37 -4.75 4.86 11.75
C TYR A 37 -5.83 4.29 10.85
N GLU A 38 -6.34 5.12 9.96
CA GLU A 38 -7.14 4.68 8.84
C GLU A 38 -6.18 4.12 7.76
N GLU A 39 -6.09 2.79 7.68
CA GLU A 39 -5.10 2.08 6.85
C GLU A 39 -5.70 1.56 5.55
N ASN A 40 -4.95 1.76 4.47
CA ASN A 40 -5.19 1.18 3.16
C ASN A 40 -3.94 0.40 2.76
N ILE A 41 -4.06 -0.91 2.51
CA ILE A 41 -2.93 -1.74 2.04
C ILE A 41 -3.24 -2.33 0.68
N GLY A 42 -2.22 -2.44 -0.15
CA GLY A 42 -2.34 -2.90 -1.51
C GLY A 42 -1.16 -3.76 -1.90
N LEU A 43 -1.41 -4.66 -2.83
CA LEU A 43 -0.39 -5.51 -3.42
C LEU A 43 -0.59 -5.57 -4.92
N ASN A 44 0.49 -5.63 -5.67
CA ASN A 44 0.47 -5.95 -7.07
C ASN A 44 1.71 -6.78 -7.41
N SER A 45 1.95 -6.95 -8.70
CA SER A 45 3.12 -7.61 -9.26
C SER A 45 3.59 -6.81 -10.45
N VAL A 46 4.85 -6.40 -10.44
CA VAL A 46 5.42 -5.53 -11.46
C VAL A 46 6.69 -6.14 -12.03
N GLN A 47 7.09 -5.69 -13.23
CA GLN A 47 8.38 -6.10 -13.78
C GLN A 47 9.52 -5.51 -12.95
N VAL A 48 10.63 -6.21 -12.83
CA VAL A 48 11.83 -5.74 -12.09
C VAL A 48 12.40 -4.42 -12.63
N SER A 49 12.09 -4.07 -13.88
CA SER A 49 12.47 -2.80 -14.50
C SER A 49 11.55 -1.63 -14.15
N THR A 50 10.39 -1.88 -13.55
CA THR A 50 9.45 -0.83 -13.13
C THR A 50 10.04 -0.03 -11.97
N THR A 51 10.02 1.30 -12.08
CA THR A 51 10.55 2.14 -11.01
C THR A 51 9.65 2.12 -9.77
N PRO A 52 10.18 2.35 -8.55
CA PRO A 52 9.35 2.43 -7.35
C PRO A 52 8.20 3.44 -7.46
N LYS A 53 8.44 4.57 -8.16
CA LYS A 53 7.43 5.61 -8.36
C LYS A 53 6.27 5.14 -9.23
N GLU A 54 6.56 4.42 -10.32
CA GLU A 54 5.53 3.90 -11.23
C GLU A 54 4.69 2.81 -10.56
N ALA A 55 5.34 1.89 -9.85
CA ALA A 55 4.69 0.81 -9.12
C ALA A 55 3.79 1.36 -7.99
N ALA A 56 4.31 2.28 -7.16
CA ALA A 56 3.52 2.94 -6.12
C ALA A 56 2.35 3.74 -6.69
N LYS A 57 2.52 4.41 -7.84
CA LYS A 57 1.45 5.13 -8.52
C LYS A 57 0.36 4.17 -8.97
N ALA A 58 0.71 3.04 -9.58
CA ALA A 58 -0.27 2.06 -10.03
C ALA A 58 -1.15 1.57 -8.87
N LEU A 59 -0.55 1.23 -7.72
CA LEU A 59 -1.30 0.83 -6.53
C LEU A 59 -2.20 1.95 -5.97
N LEU A 60 -1.73 3.20 -5.96
CA LEU A 60 -2.57 4.34 -5.55
C LEU A 60 -3.73 4.58 -6.53
N ASP A 61 -3.49 4.42 -7.83
CA ASP A 61 -4.52 4.54 -8.85
C ASP A 61 -5.58 3.44 -8.68
N GLU A 62 -5.20 2.22 -8.32
CA GLU A 62 -6.15 1.13 -8.03
C GLU A 62 -7.11 1.53 -6.89
N PHE A 63 -6.58 2.03 -5.77
CA PHE A 63 -7.41 2.49 -4.64
C PHE A 63 -8.36 3.62 -5.03
N ILE A 64 -7.97 4.49 -5.96
CA ILE A 64 -8.77 5.67 -6.30
C ILE A 64 -9.76 5.31 -7.41
N TYR A 65 -9.35 4.62 -8.47
CA TYR A 65 -10.12 4.50 -9.70
C TYR A 65 -10.70 3.10 -9.93
N HIS A 66 -10.16 2.05 -9.31
CA HIS A 66 -10.52 0.65 -9.58
C HIS A 66 -10.92 -0.15 -8.34
N ASP A 67 -11.30 0.54 -7.26
CA ASP A 67 -11.58 -0.04 -5.94
C ASP A 67 -12.95 -0.72 -5.79
N GLN A 68 -13.56 -1.15 -6.89
CA GLN A 68 -14.91 -1.74 -6.91
C GLN A 68 -14.97 -3.04 -6.10
N ALA A 69 -13.94 -3.88 -6.20
CA ALA A 69 -13.87 -5.16 -5.48
C ALA A 69 -13.83 -4.98 -3.95
N SER A 70 -13.35 -3.84 -3.46
CA SER A 70 -13.36 -3.48 -2.04
C SER A 70 -14.51 -2.54 -1.66
N ASN A 71 -15.57 -2.48 -2.49
CA ASN A 71 -16.74 -1.63 -2.29
C ASN A 71 -16.40 -0.14 -2.10
N TRP A 72 -15.36 0.32 -2.82
CA TRP A 72 -14.83 1.68 -2.78
C TRP A 72 -14.36 2.14 -1.39
N ALA A 73 -13.99 1.21 -0.51
CA ALA A 73 -13.54 1.53 0.84
C ALA A 73 -12.27 2.38 0.84
N HIS A 74 -11.26 2.01 0.05
CA HIS A 74 -10.00 2.74 -0.03
C HIS A 74 -10.21 4.12 -0.65
N ARG A 75 -11.01 4.21 -1.72
CA ARG A 75 -11.37 5.50 -2.33
C ARG A 75 -12.04 6.42 -1.31
N LYS A 76 -13.04 5.94 -0.56
CA LYS A 76 -13.75 6.75 0.44
C LYS A 76 -12.80 7.25 1.52
N SER A 77 -11.91 6.38 1.98
CA SER A 77 -10.86 6.68 2.96
C SER A 77 -9.93 7.80 2.48
N LEU A 78 -9.32 7.64 1.30
CA LEU A 78 -8.38 8.59 0.72
C LEU A 78 -9.00 9.95 0.36
N LEU A 79 -10.28 9.96 -0.01
CA LEU A 79 -11.00 11.18 -0.40
C LEU A 79 -11.75 11.86 0.76
N SER A 80 -11.74 11.25 1.96
CA SER A 80 -12.42 11.79 3.13
C SER A 80 -11.85 13.13 3.56
N LYS A 81 -12.72 14.13 3.73
CA LYS A 81 -12.35 15.46 4.25
C LYS A 81 -11.93 15.45 5.73
N ALA A 82 -12.21 14.36 6.43
CA ALA A 82 -11.81 14.17 7.83
C ALA A 82 -10.29 14.00 7.95
N ASN A 83 -9.66 13.35 6.97
CA ASN A 83 -8.22 13.09 6.97
C ASN A 83 -7.44 14.38 6.67
N LYS A 84 -6.35 14.61 7.42
CA LYS A 84 -5.50 15.81 7.35
C LYS A 84 -4.05 15.47 7.09
N THR A 85 -3.58 14.34 7.61
CA THR A 85 -2.21 13.88 7.42
C THR A 85 -2.17 12.50 6.82
N ILE A 86 -1.07 12.21 6.12
CA ILE A 86 -0.83 10.98 5.39
C ILE A 86 0.61 10.51 5.61
N GLY A 87 0.78 9.19 5.68
CA GLY A 87 2.04 8.50 5.44
C GLY A 87 1.85 7.48 4.33
N VAL A 88 2.84 7.35 3.44
CA VAL A 88 2.80 6.40 2.32
C VAL A 88 4.08 5.57 2.33
N GLY A 89 3.97 4.32 2.74
CA GLY A 89 5.05 3.34 2.64
C GLY A 89 4.92 2.51 1.38
N PHE A 90 6.05 2.18 0.78
CA PHE A 90 6.12 1.31 -0.37
C PHE A 90 7.32 0.36 -0.22
N ALA A 91 7.11 -0.92 -0.55
CA ALA A 91 8.11 -1.95 -0.39
C ALA A 91 7.99 -3.00 -1.48
N PHE A 92 9.11 -3.61 -1.85
CA PHE A 92 9.15 -4.77 -2.72
C PHE A 92 9.50 -6.02 -1.93
N GLU A 93 9.08 -7.17 -2.43
CA GLU A 93 9.65 -8.45 -2.02
C GLU A 93 11.17 -8.46 -2.25
N ALA A 94 11.90 -9.24 -1.46
CA ALA A 94 13.37 -9.22 -1.51
C ALA A 94 13.95 -9.88 -2.77
N LYS A 95 13.18 -10.74 -3.44
CA LYS A 95 13.60 -11.50 -4.62
C LYS A 95 12.46 -11.60 -5.62
N PRO A 96 12.75 -11.44 -6.92
CA PRO A 96 11.77 -11.70 -7.96
C PRO A 96 11.54 -13.20 -8.13
N GLY A 97 10.48 -13.56 -8.83
CA GLY A 97 10.12 -14.95 -9.10
C GLY A 97 8.71 -15.28 -8.63
N MET A 98 7.72 -14.81 -9.38
CA MET A 98 6.35 -15.22 -9.17
C MET A 98 6.05 -16.54 -9.85
N ALA A 99 5.18 -17.36 -9.24
CA ALA A 99 4.66 -18.57 -9.87
C ALA A 99 3.13 -18.63 -9.71
N THR A 100 2.39 -18.68 -10.82
CA THR A 100 0.93 -18.79 -10.83
C THR A 100 0.48 -19.80 -11.88
N GLN A 101 -0.44 -20.69 -11.52
CA GLN A 101 -1.06 -21.67 -12.44
C GLN A 101 -0.06 -22.44 -13.33
N GLY A 102 1.07 -22.86 -12.77
CA GLY A 102 2.11 -23.62 -13.49
C GLY A 102 3.13 -22.78 -14.26
N ASN A 103 2.94 -21.47 -14.39
CA ASN A 103 3.87 -20.55 -15.04
C ASN A 103 4.82 -19.91 -14.02
N LYS A 104 6.06 -19.61 -14.46
CA LYS A 104 7.07 -18.87 -13.69
C LYS A 104 7.37 -17.54 -14.37
N TYR A 105 7.39 -16.47 -13.60
CA TYR A 105 7.67 -15.11 -14.03
C TYR A 105 8.91 -14.61 -13.27
N PRO A 106 10.12 -14.97 -13.74
CA PRO A 106 11.37 -14.65 -13.03
C PRO A 106 11.68 -13.15 -13.00
N ASP A 107 11.14 -12.38 -13.95
CA ASP A 107 11.35 -10.94 -14.07
C ASP A 107 10.25 -10.11 -13.40
N TYR A 108 9.44 -10.73 -12.56
CA TYR A 108 8.37 -10.06 -11.81
C TYR A 108 8.65 -10.10 -10.31
N LEU A 109 8.27 -9.02 -9.64
CA LEU A 109 8.45 -8.77 -8.22
C LEU A 109 7.12 -8.36 -7.59
N GLY A 110 6.79 -8.93 -6.42
CA GLY A 110 5.68 -8.45 -5.63
C GLY A 110 6.00 -7.07 -5.04
N ASP A 111 5.09 -6.12 -5.19
CA ASP A 111 5.15 -4.80 -4.56
C ASP A 111 3.99 -4.63 -3.58
N ARG A 112 4.21 -3.80 -2.55
CA ARG A 112 3.24 -3.51 -1.49
C ARG A 112 3.22 -2.03 -1.20
N ILE A 113 2.03 -1.52 -0.96
CA ILE A 113 1.82 -0.17 -0.44
C ILE A 113 1.08 -0.24 0.89
N ALA A 114 1.43 0.66 1.80
CA ALA A 114 0.64 0.97 2.99
C ALA A 114 0.41 2.49 3.01
N VAL A 115 -0.86 2.89 3.07
CA VAL A 115 -1.27 4.30 3.20
C VAL A 115 -2.02 4.45 4.50
N ASP A 116 -1.40 5.14 5.46
CA ASP A 116 -1.97 5.43 6.76
C ASP A 116 -2.42 6.89 6.81
N LEU A 117 -3.68 7.11 7.19
CA LEU A 117 -4.33 8.41 7.25
C LEU A 117 -4.71 8.75 8.69
N GLN A 118 -4.63 10.03 9.02
CA GLN A 118 -5.00 10.55 10.34
C GLN A 118 -5.75 11.88 10.21
N THR A 119 -6.74 12.07 11.09
CA THR A 119 -7.60 13.27 11.12
C THR A 119 -6.97 14.48 11.83
N HIS A 120 -5.88 14.28 12.58
CA HIS A 120 -5.20 15.31 13.39
C HIS A 120 -3.66 15.18 13.34
#